data_AF-A0A2D8BR86-F1
#
_entry.id   AF-A0A2D8BR86-F1
#
_cell.length_a   1.000
_cell.length_b   1.000
_cell.length_c   1.000
_cell.angle_alpha   90.00
_cell.angle_beta   90.00
_cell.angle_gamma   90.00
#
_symmetry.space_group_name_H-M   'P 1'
#
loop_
_entity.id
_entity.type
_entity.pdbx_description
1 polymer ?
#
loop_
_entity_poly.entity_id
_entity_poly.type
_entity_poly.pdbx_seq_one_letter_code
_entity_poly.pdbx_strand_id
1 'polypeptide(L)'
;MGQFRVHHRYAARTVAYDGLDENSDWKLKRYSLSWDGSAMDDAGFAAGEAMAMDALPSPAVAESRPGTGIVIRHQGRGENYVILAWWDRENELPIRVFVDNGEGWRPANEHESICVWDLQILAAERDAYVRHILAWPEKPDVRRYLAEIYAPGDGITV
;
A
#
# COMPACT_ATOMS: atom_id res chain seq x y z
N MET A 1 -5.46 -35.10 -9.94
CA MET A 1 -5.56 -33.66 -10.23
C MET A 1 -6.33 -33.03 -9.08
N GLY A 2 -5.73 -32.11 -8.33
CA GLY A 2 -6.40 -31.46 -7.19
C GLY A 2 -7.45 -30.46 -7.68
N GLN A 3 -8.66 -30.50 -7.12
CA GLN A 3 -9.70 -29.53 -7.42
C GLN A 3 -9.46 -28.26 -6.61
N PHE A 4 -9.53 -27.09 -7.25
CA PHE A 4 -9.51 -25.80 -6.56
C PHE A 4 -10.68 -25.71 -5.58
N ARG A 5 -10.43 -25.28 -4.35
CA ARG A 5 -11.44 -25.11 -3.31
C ARG A 5 -11.23 -23.81 -2.55
N VAL A 6 -12.30 -23.05 -2.37
CA VAL A 6 -12.31 -21.87 -1.53
C VAL A 6 -12.46 -22.30 -0.06
N HIS A 7 -11.49 -21.92 0.77
CA HIS A 7 -11.50 -22.20 2.21
C HIS A 7 -12.06 -21.04 3.05
N HIS A 8 -12.02 -19.81 2.52
CA HIS A 8 -12.52 -18.61 3.18
C HIS A 8 -13.39 -17.82 2.22
N ARG A 9 -14.64 -17.55 2.64
CA ARG A 9 -15.54 -16.69 1.87
C ARG A 9 -15.06 -15.24 1.95
N TYR A 10 -15.40 -14.47 0.94
CA TYR A 10 -15.18 -13.03 0.98
C TYR A 10 -15.97 -12.42 2.15
N ALA A 11 -15.31 -11.52 2.87
CA ALA A 11 -15.90 -10.57 3.81
C ALA A 11 -15.12 -9.27 3.65
N ALA A 12 -15.80 -8.13 3.68
CA ALA A 12 -15.13 -6.83 3.66
C ALA A 12 -14.21 -6.72 4.88
N ARG A 13 -13.04 -6.12 4.68
CA ARG A 13 -12.08 -5.82 5.75
C ARG A 13 -12.11 -4.34 6.08
N THR A 14 -11.86 -4.01 7.33
CA THR A 14 -11.75 -2.62 7.75
C THR A 14 -10.49 -2.02 7.13
N VAL A 15 -10.67 -0.98 6.32
CA VAL A 15 -9.58 -0.16 5.79
C VAL A 15 -9.73 1.26 6.32
N ALA A 16 -8.62 1.89 6.68
CA ALA A 16 -8.58 3.29 7.04
C ALA A 16 -7.40 4.01 6.37
N TYR A 17 -7.57 5.30 6.10
CA TYR A 17 -6.49 6.20 5.76
C TYR A 17 -5.91 6.78 7.05
N ASP A 18 -4.61 6.60 7.26
CA ASP A 18 -3.93 6.93 8.50
C ASP A 18 -3.13 8.24 8.43
N GLY A 19 -3.11 8.87 7.26
CA GLY A 19 -2.40 10.13 7.01
C GLY A 19 -1.33 10.04 5.95
N LEU A 20 -0.52 11.09 5.89
CA LEU A 20 0.61 11.20 4.98
C LEU A 20 1.90 11.04 5.78
N ASP A 21 2.73 10.06 5.39
CA ASP A 21 4.07 9.93 5.92
C ASP A 21 5.04 10.73 5.07
N GLU A 22 5.98 11.40 5.74
CA GLU A 22 7.06 12.15 5.12
C GLU A 22 8.39 11.47 5.48
N ASN A 23 9.18 11.08 4.47
CA ASN A 23 10.52 10.53 4.64
C ASN A 23 11.48 11.21 3.67
N SER A 24 12.31 12.12 4.16
CA SER A 24 13.02 13.09 3.31
C SER A 24 12.02 13.83 2.40
N ASP A 25 12.21 13.81 1.07
CA ASP A 25 11.29 14.43 0.11
C ASP A 25 10.15 13.50 -0.35
N TRP A 26 10.07 12.27 0.17
CA TRP A 26 8.96 11.36 -0.12
C TRP A 26 7.68 11.75 0.60
N LYS A 27 6.54 11.59 -0.08
CA LYS A 27 5.20 11.73 0.47
C LYS A 27 4.38 10.47 0.21
N LEU A 28 4.07 9.71 1.25
CA LEU A 28 3.42 8.41 1.13
C LEU A 28 2.06 8.44 1.82
N LYS A 29 1.01 8.07 1.10
CA LYS A 29 -0.31 7.85 1.73
C LYS A 29 -0.24 6.57 2.54
N ARG A 30 -0.49 6.67 3.84
CA ARG A 30 -0.54 5.49 4.71
C ARG A 30 -1.97 5.01 4.88
N TYR A 31 -2.14 3.70 4.69
CA TYR A 31 -3.39 3.00 4.93
C TYR A 31 -3.16 1.86 5.93
N SER A 32 -4.23 1.51 6.63
CA SER A 32 -4.30 0.34 7.49
C SER A 32 -5.40 -0.58 7.00
N LEU A 33 -5.17 -1.88 7.13
CA LEU A 33 -6.13 -2.92 6.82
C LEU A 33 -6.11 -3.98 7.92
N SER A 34 -7.27 -4.24 8.52
CA SER A 34 -7.44 -5.22 9.60
C SER A 34 -8.36 -6.37 9.18
N TRP A 35 -7.92 -7.60 9.42
CA TRP A 35 -8.66 -8.83 9.08
C TRP A 35 -10.03 -8.93 9.78
N ASP A 36 -10.11 -8.59 11.07
CA ASP A 36 -11.34 -8.69 11.90
C ASP A 36 -11.86 -7.34 12.39
N GLY A 37 -11.22 -6.24 11.97
CA GLY A 37 -11.58 -4.90 12.41
C GLY A 37 -11.05 -4.54 13.80
N SER A 38 -10.16 -5.37 14.37
CA SER A 38 -9.36 -4.98 15.53
C SER A 38 -8.54 -3.71 15.25
N ALA A 39 -8.24 -2.97 16.31
CA ALA A 39 -7.34 -1.82 16.24
C ALA A 39 -5.94 -2.25 15.75
N MET A 40 -5.28 -1.36 15.01
CA MET A 40 -3.93 -1.60 14.50
C MET A 40 -2.92 -1.62 15.66
N ASP A 41 -2.03 -2.61 15.67
CA ASP A 41 -0.89 -2.64 16.60
C ASP A 41 0.25 -1.74 16.10
N ASP A 42 0.13 -0.43 16.32
CA ASP A 42 1.13 0.54 15.83
C ASP A 42 2.57 0.20 16.28
N ALA A 43 2.75 -0.31 17.49
CA ALA A 43 4.07 -0.67 18.01
C ALA A 43 4.65 -1.90 17.29
N GLY A 44 3.81 -2.89 16.98
CA GLY A 44 4.21 -4.08 16.23
C GLY A 44 4.63 -3.79 14.79
N PHE A 45 4.09 -2.74 14.17
CA PHE A 45 4.39 -2.38 12.76
C PHE A 45 5.61 -1.48 12.56
N ALA A 46 6.09 -0.81 13.61
CA ALA A 46 7.14 0.21 13.51
C ALA A 46 8.41 -0.28 12.80
N ALA A 47 8.86 -1.52 13.07
CA ALA A 47 10.05 -2.07 12.42
C ALA A 47 9.83 -2.36 10.94
N GLY A 48 8.66 -2.89 10.56
CA GLY A 48 8.29 -3.10 9.16
C GLY A 48 8.17 -1.80 8.37
N GLU A 49 7.60 -0.77 8.99
CA GLU A 49 7.51 0.57 8.41
C GLU A 49 8.90 1.18 8.20
N ALA A 50 9.82 1.04 9.15
CA ALA A 50 11.20 1.50 8.99
C ALA A 50 11.89 0.82 7.80
N MET A 51 11.76 -0.50 7.65
CA MET A 51 12.30 -1.23 6.49
C MET A 51 11.70 -0.75 5.17
N ALA A 52 10.41 -0.41 5.16
CA ALA A 52 9.75 0.18 4.00
C ALA A 52 10.34 1.55 3.66
N MET A 53 10.53 2.43 4.64
CA MET A 53 11.12 3.75 4.41
C MET A 53 12.56 3.66 3.89
N ASP A 54 13.36 2.73 4.40
CA ASP A 54 14.75 2.49 3.97
C ASP A 54 14.86 1.92 2.55
N ALA A 55 13.80 1.27 2.05
CA ALA A 55 13.79 0.67 0.71
C ALA A 55 13.48 1.67 -0.41
N LEU A 56 13.10 2.91 -0.06
CA LEU A 56 12.80 3.96 -1.04
C LEU A 56 14.07 4.41 -1.78
N PRO A 57 14.00 4.58 -3.11
CA PRO A 57 15.14 5.09 -3.85
C PRO A 57 15.36 6.59 -3.57
N SER A 58 16.61 7.02 -3.68
CA SER A 58 17.03 8.42 -3.60
C SER A 58 17.59 8.88 -4.96
N PRO A 59 17.27 10.11 -5.42
CA PRO A 59 16.36 11.06 -4.80
C PRO A 59 14.88 10.63 -4.91
N ALA A 60 14.03 11.19 -4.04
CA ALA A 60 12.59 10.94 -4.06
C ALA A 60 11.96 11.45 -5.37
N VAL A 61 12.35 12.65 -5.80
CA VAL A 61 11.92 13.26 -7.06
C VAL A 61 13.00 13.10 -8.12
N ALA A 62 12.63 12.58 -9.28
CA ALA A 62 13.48 12.45 -10.47
C ALA A 62 12.64 12.72 -11.73
N GLU A 63 13.26 12.73 -12.92
CA GLU A 63 12.59 13.06 -14.19
C GLU A 63 11.26 12.33 -14.41
N SER A 64 11.19 11.05 -14.05
CA SER A 64 9.98 10.20 -14.17
C SER A 64 9.45 9.71 -12.82
N ARG A 65 9.82 10.36 -11.72
CA ARG A 65 9.44 9.97 -10.35
C ARG A 65 8.93 11.17 -9.57
N PRO A 66 7.65 11.19 -9.14
CA PRO A 66 7.05 12.34 -8.48
C PRO A 66 7.37 12.46 -6.98
N GLY A 67 8.12 11.52 -6.39
CA GLY A 67 8.36 11.49 -4.94
C GLY A 67 7.12 11.15 -4.11
N THR A 68 6.18 10.39 -4.69
CA THR A 68 4.96 9.98 -3.98
C THR A 68 4.65 8.50 -4.10
N GLY A 69 3.98 7.95 -3.10
CA GLY A 69 3.65 6.53 -3.05
C GLY A 69 2.60 6.20 -2.00
N ILE A 70 2.55 4.93 -1.63
CA ILE A 70 1.57 4.31 -0.75
C ILE A 70 2.31 3.38 0.21
N VAL A 71 1.93 3.43 1.49
CA VAL A 71 2.32 2.44 2.49
C VAL A 71 1.04 1.82 3.06
N ILE A 72 0.98 0.49 3.12
CA ILE A 72 -0.18 -0.22 3.66
C ILE A 72 0.29 -1.11 4.81
N ARG A 73 -0.32 -0.95 5.98
CA ARG A 73 -0.17 -1.84 7.13
C ARG A 73 -1.26 -2.88 7.09
N HIS A 74 -0.90 -4.14 6.89
CA HIS A 74 -1.81 -5.25 6.80
C HIS A 74 -1.75 -6.13 8.05
N GLN A 75 -2.76 -6.00 8.91
CA GLN A 75 -2.94 -6.88 10.06
C GLN A 75 -3.75 -8.11 9.65
N GLY A 76 -3.03 -9.19 9.35
CA GLY A 76 -3.61 -10.43 8.85
C GLY A 76 -4.04 -11.38 9.96
N ARG A 77 -4.67 -12.50 9.58
CA ARG A 77 -5.08 -13.55 10.53
C ARG A 77 -3.89 -14.34 11.09
N GLY A 78 -2.81 -14.47 10.32
CA GLY A 78 -1.65 -15.28 10.67
C GLY A 78 -0.34 -14.49 10.64
N GLU A 79 -0.19 -13.60 9.67
CA GLU A 79 1.02 -12.80 9.46
C GLU A 79 0.63 -11.34 9.26
N ASN A 80 1.47 -10.46 9.78
CA ASN A 80 1.39 -9.03 9.54
C ASN A 80 2.36 -8.66 8.42
N TYR A 81 2.00 -7.69 7.58
CA TYR A 81 2.92 -7.21 6.56
C TYR A 81 2.74 -5.74 6.22
N VAL A 82 3.83 -5.11 5.79
CA VAL A 82 3.87 -3.74 5.27
C VAL A 82 4.10 -3.81 3.77
N ILE A 83 3.24 -3.14 3.03
CA ILE A 83 3.40 -2.95 1.59
C ILE A 83 3.94 -1.54 1.37
N LEU A 84 5.07 -1.43 0.72
CA LEU A 84 5.57 -0.19 0.14
C LEU A 84 5.32 -0.23 -1.36
N ALA A 85 4.67 0.80 -1.89
CA ALA A 85 4.52 1.01 -3.32
C ALA A 85 4.84 2.46 -3.67
N TRP A 86 5.62 2.73 -4.71
CA TRP A 86 5.93 4.11 -5.11
C TRP A 86 5.80 4.29 -6.61
N TRP A 87 5.32 5.47 -7.04
CA TRP A 87 5.24 5.77 -8.45
C TRP A 87 6.63 6.06 -9.01
N ASP A 88 6.98 5.40 -10.10
CA ASP A 88 8.30 5.48 -10.72
C ASP A 88 8.18 5.26 -12.22
N ARG A 89 9.20 5.66 -12.98
CA ARG A 89 9.22 5.49 -14.45
C ARG A 89 7.91 5.94 -15.11
N GLU A 90 7.36 7.05 -14.62
CA GLU A 90 6.11 7.68 -15.05
C GLU A 90 4.83 6.91 -14.71
N ASN A 91 4.75 5.63 -15.04
CA ASN A 91 3.53 4.81 -14.99
C ASN A 91 3.70 3.45 -14.30
N GLU A 92 4.86 3.17 -13.71
CA GLU A 92 5.13 1.93 -13.02
C GLU A 92 4.98 2.10 -11.50
N LEU A 93 4.61 1.00 -10.84
CA LEU A 93 4.45 0.94 -9.40
C LEU A 93 5.34 -0.17 -8.84
N PRO A 94 6.66 0.06 -8.66
CA PRO A 94 7.48 -0.82 -7.86
C PRO A 94 6.85 -1.10 -6.49
N ILE A 95 6.86 -2.37 -6.10
CA ILE A 95 6.32 -2.83 -4.81
C ILE A 95 7.41 -3.56 -4.03
N ARG A 96 7.45 -3.33 -2.72
CA ARG A 96 8.18 -4.14 -1.74
C ARG A 96 7.20 -4.56 -0.65
N VAL A 97 7.34 -5.79 -0.19
CA VAL A 97 6.54 -6.33 0.91
C VAL A 97 7.50 -6.78 2.00
N PHE A 98 7.18 -6.42 3.24
CA PHE A 98 7.90 -6.85 4.44
C PHE A 98 6.90 -7.61 5.31
N VAL A 99 7.29 -8.76 5.84
CA VAL A 99 6.43 -9.69 6.55
C VAL A 99 6.99 -9.94 7.95
N ASP A 100 6.10 -10.03 8.93
CA ASP A 100 6.38 -10.56 10.25
C ASP A 100 5.44 -11.75 10.54
N ASN A 101 6.06 -12.90 10.81
CA ASN A 101 5.41 -14.16 11.17
C ASN A 101 5.61 -14.53 12.65
N GLY A 102 6.06 -13.58 13.49
CA GLY A 102 6.38 -13.77 14.89
C GLY A 102 7.88 -13.99 15.18
N GLU A 103 8.71 -14.09 14.15
CA GLU A 103 10.18 -14.18 14.27
C GLU A 103 10.89 -12.87 13.96
N GLY A 104 10.13 -11.81 13.64
CA GLY A 104 10.63 -10.48 13.30
C GLY A 104 10.46 -10.12 11.82
N TRP A 105 10.51 -8.82 11.55
CA TRP A 105 10.30 -8.26 10.23
C TRP A 105 11.42 -8.61 9.25
N ARG A 106 11.04 -9.03 8.04
CA ARG A 106 11.95 -9.34 6.94
C ARG A 106 11.32 -9.02 5.58
N PRO A 107 12.09 -8.91 4.50
CA PRO A 107 11.52 -8.87 3.15
C PRO A 107 10.70 -10.15 2.87
N ALA A 108 9.63 -9.99 2.11
CA ALA A 108 8.83 -11.09 1.61
C ALA A 108 9.69 -12.04 0.75
N ASN A 109 9.45 -13.34 0.87
CA ASN A 109 10.04 -14.34 -0.01
C ASN A 109 9.24 -14.49 -1.32
N GLU A 110 9.70 -15.36 -2.22
CA GLU A 110 9.10 -15.56 -3.56
C GLU A 110 7.65 -16.10 -3.55
N HIS A 111 7.14 -16.55 -2.42
CA HIS A 111 5.78 -17.07 -2.25
C HIS A 111 4.87 -16.14 -1.43
N GLU A 112 5.41 -15.04 -0.92
CA GLU A 112 4.69 -14.04 -0.14
C GLU A 112 4.34 -12.83 -1.00
N SER A 113 3.11 -12.36 -0.87
CA SER A 113 2.61 -11.24 -1.67
C SER A 113 1.47 -10.54 -0.97
N ILE A 114 0.95 -9.51 -1.63
CA ILE A 114 -0.23 -8.75 -1.20
C ILE A 114 -1.50 -9.55 -1.47
N CYS A 115 -2.55 -9.36 -0.68
CA CYS A 115 -3.80 -10.09 -0.88
C CYS A 115 -4.82 -9.27 -1.67
N VAL A 116 -5.93 -9.92 -2.06
CA VAL A 116 -6.99 -9.29 -2.87
C VAL A 116 -7.66 -8.10 -2.19
N TRP A 117 -7.53 -7.95 -0.86
CA TRP A 117 -8.06 -6.79 -0.16
C TRP A 117 -7.12 -5.59 -0.20
N ASP A 118 -5.81 -5.78 -0.34
CA ASP A 118 -4.88 -4.64 -0.55
C ASP A 118 -5.01 -4.09 -1.97
N LEU A 119 -5.35 -4.96 -2.93
CA LEU A 119 -5.55 -4.57 -4.34
C LEU A 119 -6.64 -3.51 -4.51
N GLN A 120 -7.63 -3.43 -3.62
CA GLN A 120 -8.67 -2.41 -3.71
C GLN A 120 -8.10 -1.00 -3.44
N ILE A 121 -7.14 -0.89 -2.51
CA ILE A 121 -6.44 0.37 -2.20
C ILE A 121 -5.56 0.73 -3.40
N LEU A 122 -4.76 -0.23 -3.89
CA LEU A 122 -3.87 0.01 -5.03
C LEU A 122 -4.65 0.36 -6.32
N ALA A 123 -5.82 -0.21 -6.53
CA ALA A 123 -6.68 0.12 -7.67
C ALA A 123 -7.19 1.56 -7.58
N ALA A 124 -7.69 1.99 -6.42
CA ALA A 124 -8.12 3.38 -6.21
C ALA A 124 -6.96 4.37 -6.37
N GLU A 125 -5.79 4.03 -5.85
CA GLU A 125 -4.58 4.86 -5.97
C GLU A 125 -4.09 4.96 -7.42
N ARG A 126 -4.16 3.86 -8.18
CA ARG A 126 -3.92 3.87 -9.63
C ARG A 126 -4.87 4.82 -10.34
N ASP A 127 -6.17 4.78 -10.02
CA ASP A 127 -7.17 5.63 -10.66
C ASP A 127 -6.95 7.11 -10.31
N ALA A 128 -6.65 7.42 -9.06
CA ALA A 128 -6.30 8.77 -8.61
C ALA A 128 -5.02 9.28 -9.31
N TYR A 129 -3.98 8.44 -9.41
CA TYR A 129 -2.74 8.80 -10.08
C TYR A 129 -2.96 9.09 -11.56
N VAL A 130 -3.72 8.23 -12.27
CA VAL A 130 -4.07 8.48 -13.67
C VAL A 130 -4.84 9.81 -13.82
N ARG A 131 -5.82 10.05 -12.95
CA ARG A 131 -6.69 11.24 -13.02
C ARG A 131 -5.96 12.56 -12.79
N HIS A 132 -5.00 12.59 -11.87
CA HIS A 132 -4.36 13.83 -11.42
C HIS A 132 -2.94 14.02 -11.96
N ILE A 133 -2.25 12.95 -12.32
CA ILE A 133 -0.88 12.99 -12.85
C ILE A 133 -0.88 12.74 -14.35
N LEU A 134 -1.22 11.52 -14.78
CA LEU A 134 -1.03 11.11 -16.18
C LEU A 134 -2.02 11.76 -17.16
N ALA A 135 -3.21 12.14 -16.72
CA ALA A 135 -4.16 12.89 -17.56
C ALA A 135 -3.73 14.35 -17.83
N TRP A 136 -2.72 14.85 -17.11
CA TRP A 136 -2.27 16.25 -17.17
C TRP A 136 -0.75 16.35 -17.37
N PRO A 137 -0.16 15.82 -18.46
CA PRO A 137 1.29 15.71 -18.62
C PRO A 137 2.03 17.05 -18.60
N GLU A 138 1.41 18.15 -19.03
CA GLU A 138 2.00 19.50 -18.97
C GLU A 138 1.98 20.10 -17.56
N LYS A 139 1.09 19.60 -16.68
CA LYS A 139 0.88 20.12 -15.34
C LYS A 139 0.33 19.04 -14.40
N PRO A 140 1.13 18.01 -14.06
CA PRO A 140 0.69 16.97 -13.13
C PRO A 140 0.38 17.58 -11.75
N ASP A 141 -0.75 17.22 -11.16
CA ASP A 141 -1.22 17.76 -9.88
C ASP A 141 -0.99 16.77 -8.74
N VAL A 142 0.25 16.73 -8.27
CA VAL A 142 0.67 15.90 -7.13
C VAL A 142 -0.13 16.21 -5.87
N ARG A 143 -0.52 17.48 -5.66
CA ARG A 143 -1.29 17.88 -4.50
C ARG A 143 -2.70 17.27 -4.52
N ARG A 144 -3.37 17.28 -5.67
CA ARG A 144 -4.69 16.63 -5.81
C ARG A 144 -4.60 15.12 -5.72
N TYR A 145 -3.56 14.52 -6.32
CA TYR A 145 -3.29 13.10 -6.11
C TYR A 145 -3.20 12.76 -4.62
N LEU A 146 -2.38 13.49 -3.85
CA LEU A 146 -2.21 13.25 -2.41
C LEU A 146 -3.48 13.49 -1.58
N ALA A 147 -4.40 14.34 -2.05
CA ALA A 147 -5.64 14.66 -1.36
C ALA A 147 -6.80 13.69 -1.66
N GLU A 148 -6.77 12.96 -2.78
CA GLU A 148 -7.77 11.93 -3.11
C GLU A 148 -7.39 10.63 -2.40
N ILE A 149 -8.15 10.23 -1.38
CA ILE A 149 -7.91 9.02 -0.59
C ILE A 149 -8.92 7.93 -0.95
N TYR A 150 -8.53 6.67 -0.77
CA TYR A 150 -9.49 5.56 -0.81
C TYR A 150 -10.52 5.71 0.32
N ALA A 151 -11.81 5.71 -0.03
CA ALA A 151 -12.89 5.77 0.94
C ALA A 151 -13.42 4.36 1.26
N PRO A 152 -13.56 3.98 2.54
CA PRO A 152 -14.15 2.69 2.90
C PRO A 152 -15.61 2.62 2.43
N GLY A 153 -15.90 1.71 1.50
CA GLY A 153 -17.23 1.59 0.87
C GLY A 153 -17.18 1.47 -0.65
N ASP A 154 -16.05 1.81 -1.27
CA ASP A 154 -15.80 1.60 -2.71
C ASP A 154 -15.53 0.13 -3.07
N GLY A 155 -15.53 -0.76 -2.08
CA GLY A 155 -15.36 -2.21 -2.26
C GLY A 155 -16.61 -2.91 -2.79
N ILE A 156 -16.43 -4.06 -3.44
CA ILE A 156 -17.54 -4.87 -3.94
C ILE A 156 -18.40 -5.34 -2.77
N THR A 157 -19.70 -5.03 -2.80
CA THR A 157 -20.71 -5.72 -1.97
C THR A 157 -21.07 -7.02 -2.68
N VAL A 158 -20.81 -8.17 -2.04
CA VAL A 158 -21.02 -9.51 -2.62
C VAL A 158 -22.22 -10.20 -1.96
#